data_AF-A0ABC8U8J1-F1
#
_entry.id   AF-A0ABC8U8J1-F1
#
_cell.length_a   1.000
_cell.length_b   1.000
_cell.length_c   1.000
_cell.angle_alpha   90.00
_cell.angle_beta   90.00
_cell.angle_gamma   90.00
#
_symmetry.space_group_name_H-M   'P 1'
#
loop_
_entity.id
_entity.type
_entity.pdbx_description
1 polymer ?
#
loop_
_entity_poly.entity_id
_entity_poly.type
_entity_poly.pdbx_seq_one_letter_code
_entity_poly.pdbx_strand_id
1 'polypeptide(L)'
;LDSSMMLRLHEQKNVIEMWANQIQTSSFSKLEILKVGSCNNLRQVFYLSAARALMHLQYLEIGNCLAMEEVVVKEEKKVVMKEENEAEDERRMNEILFPQLGHLELDNLPKLWSFFQ
;
A
#
# COMPACT_ATOMS: atom_id res chain seq x y z
N LEU A 1 10.41 24.84 6.64
CA LEU A 1 10.33 23.95 7.81
C LEU A 1 9.49 22.79 7.34
N ASP A 2 10.12 21.62 7.30
CA ASP A 2 9.97 20.53 6.34
C ASP A 2 8.56 20.27 5.81
N SER A 3 8.37 20.37 4.49
CA SER A 3 7.13 19.95 3.85
C SER A 3 7.18 18.44 3.64
N SER A 4 6.96 17.67 4.70
CA SER A 4 6.79 16.21 4.62
C SER A 4 5.79 15.87 3.51
N MET A 5 6.17 14.99 2.60
CA MET A 5 5.30 14.68 1.47
C MET A 5 4.12 13.82 1.95
N MET A 6 2.93 14.43 1.94
CA MET A 6 1.70 13.85 2.45
C MET A 6 0.69 13.61 1.32
N LEU A 7 0.10 12.42 1.31
CA LEU A 7 -1.04 12.07 0.47
C LEU A 7 -2.25 11.75 1.35
N ARG A 8 -3.40 12.31 1.00
CA ARG A 8 -4.69 12.02 1.65
C ARG A 8 -5.66 11.47 0.62
N LEU A 9 -6.18 10.29 0.86
CA LEU A 9 -7.17 9.61 0.04
C LEU A 9 -8.48 9.56 0.82
N HIS A 10 -9.46 10.35 0.39
CA HIS A 10 -10.78 10.40 1.02
C HIS A 10 -11.86 10.07 0.01
N GLU A 11 -12.76 9.14 0.36
CA GLU A 11 -13.89 8.69 -0.47
C GLU A 11 -13.48 8.25 -1.89
N GLN A 12 -12.25 7.75 -2.05
CA GLN A 12 -11.70 7.36 -3.33
C GLN A 12 -12.25 6.00 -3.77
N LYS A 13 -12.63 5.91 -5.06
CA LYS A 13 -13.20 4.69 -5.64
C LYS A 13 -12.16 3.75 -6.25
N ASN A 14 -10.97 4.25 -6.60
CA ASN A 14 -9.96 3.46 -7.32
C ASN A 14 -8.53 3.88 -6.95
N VAL A 15 -8.14 3.61 -5.70
CA VAL A 15 -6.80 3.93 -5.17
C VAL A 15 -5.70 3.10 -5.85
N ILE A 16 -6.04 1.92 -6.33
CA ILE A 16 -5.11 0.97 -6.95
C ILE A 16 -4.53 1.51 -8.26
N GLU A 17 -5.37 2.04 -9.15
CA GLU A 17 -4.91 2.67 -10.40
C GLU A 17 -4.01 3.88 -10.15
N MET A 18 -4.17 4.56 -9.01
CA MET A 18 -3.31 5.68 -8.65
C MET A 18 -1.87 5.20 -8.43
N TRP A 19 -1.67 4.09 -7.72
CA TRP A 19 -0.32 3.56 -7.48
C TRP A 19 0.39 3.15 -8.77
N ALA A 20 -0.31 2.53 -9.72
CA ALA A 20 0.28 2.09 -10.98
C ALA A 20 0.91 3.27 -11.77
N ASN A 21 0.28 4.45 -11.71
CA ASN A 21 0.80 5.67 -12.32
C ASN A 21 1.90 6.32 -11.48
N GLN A 22 1.81 6.23 -10.14
CA GLN A 22 2.75 6.87 -9.23
C GLN A 22 4.06 6.09 -9.07
N ILE A 23 4.05 4.75 -9.09
CA ILE A 23 5.25 3.90 -8.99
C ILE A 23 6.29 4.23 -10.08
N GLN A 24 5.84 4.71 -11.25
CA GLN A 24 6.72 5.13 -12.34
C GLN A 24 7.37 6.50 -12.12
N THR A 25 6.96 7.23 -11.09
CA THR A 25 7.46 8.56 -10.76
C THR A 25 8.38 8.50 -9.53
N SER A 26 9.48 9.26 -9.55
CA SER A 26 10.40 9.39 -8.41
C SER A 26 9.78 10.10 -7.19
N SER A 27 8.55 10.60 -7.32
CA SER A 27 7.80 11.18 -6.23
C SER A 27 7.25 10.10 -5.32
N PHE A 28 6.79 8.96 -5.83
CA PHE A 28 6.10 7.98 -5.00
C PHE A 28 6.97 7.41 -3.87
N SER A 29 8.27 7.24 -4.12
CA SER A 29 9.21 6.76 -3.10
C SER A 29 9.47 7.75 -1.96
N LYS A 30 9.22 9.04 -2.17
CA LYS A 30 9.43 10.10 -1.17
C LYS A 30 8.20 10.31 -0.28
N LEU A 31 7.14 9.53 -0.43
CA LEU A 31 5.92 9.68 0.37
C LEU A 31 6.23 9.33 1.83
N GLU A 32 5.99 10.28 2.73
CA GLU A 32 6.26 10.13 4.17
C GLU A 32 4.99 9.86 4.96
N ILE A 33 3.86 10.44 4.53
CA ILE A 33 2.59 10.34 5.23
C ILE A 33 1.48 9.93 4.28
N LEU A 34 0.78 8.84 4.59
CA LEU A 34 -0.43 8.43 3.90
C LEU A 34 -1.60 8.37 4.88
N LYS A 35 -2.70 9.04 4.52
CA LYS A 35 -3.98 8.92 5.22
C LYS A 35 -5.06 8.44 4.25
N VAL A 36 -5.77 7.38 4.61
CA VAL A 36 -6.87 6.79 3.83
C VAL A 36 -8.13 6.81 4.68
N GLY A 37 -9.19 7.47 4.22
CA GLY A 37 -10.40 7.69 5.00
C GLY A 37 -11.67 7.50 4.17
N SER A 38 -12.69 6.86 4.73
CA SER A 38 -14.03 6.77 4.11
C SER A 38 -14.05 6.12 2.71
N CYS A 39 -13.05 5.30 2.38
CA CYS A 39 -12.98 4.57 1.10
C CYS A 39 -13.78 3.26 1.19
N ASN A 40 -15.10 3.36 1.30
CA ASN A 40 -15.98 2.24 1.68
C ASN A 40 -16.03 1.04 0.72
N ASN A 41 -15.56 1.19 -0.52
CA ASN A 41 -15.49 0.10 -1.51
C ASN A 41 -14.07 -0.47 -1.66
N LEU A 42 -13.08 0.12 -0.97
CA LEU A 42 -11.69 -0.27 -1.10
C LEU A 42 -11.45 -1.56 -0.32
N ARG A 43 -11.09 -2.64 -1.02
CA ARG A 43 -10.76 -3.94 -0.40
C ARG A 43 -9.30 -4.01 0.06
N GLN A 44 -8.42 -3.26 -0.59
CA GLN A 44 -7.01 -3.15 -0.26
C GLN A 44 -6.42 -1.78 -0.54
N VAL A 45 -5.39 -1.38 0.21
CA VAL A 45 -4.67 -0.13 -0.07
C VAL A 45 -3.62 -0.38 -1.13
N PHE A 46 -2.70 -1.32 -0.92
CA PHE A 46 -1.53 -1.48 -1.77
C PHE A 46 -1.50 -2.84 -2.47
N TYR A 47 -0.91 -2.84 -3.65
CA TYR A 47 -0.22 -4.04 -4.13
C TYR A 47 1.20 -4.11 -3.55
N LEU A 48 1.78 -5.31 -3.47
CA LEU A 48 3.10 -5.53 -2.90
C LEU A 48 4.20 -4.68 -3.56
N SER A 49 4.20 -4.52 -4.89
CA SER A 49 5.13 -3.63 -5.60
C SER A 49 4.99 -2.16 -5.20
N ALA A 50 3.77 -1.70 -4.94
CA ALA A 50 3.51 -0.34 -4.45
C ALA A 50 4.04 -0.17 -3.03
N ALA A 51 3.78 -1.14 -2.15
CA ALA A 51 4.25 -1.12 -0.77
C ALA A 51 5.79 -1.09 -0.70
N ARG A 52 6.48 -1.84 -1.57
CA ARG A 52 7.94 -1.85 -1.69
C ARG A 52 8.53 -0.52 -2.12
N ALA A 53 7.81 0.26 -2.93
CA ALA A 53 8.31 1.56 -3.37
C ALA A 53 8.31 2.60 -2.24
N LEU A 54 7.52 2.39 -1.18
CA LEU A 54 7.27 3.33 -0.09
C LEU A 54 8.31 3.22 1.04
N MET A 55 9.59 3.38 0.68
CA MET A 55 10.73 3.22 1.59
C MET A 55 10.84 4.32 2.66
N HIS A 56 10.23 5.49 2.43
CA HIS A 56 10.24 6.65 3.32
C HIS A 56 8.93 6.86 4.07
N LEU A 57 7.97 5.94 3.95
CA LEU A 57 6.69 6.07 4.64
C LEU A 57 6.90 5.96 6.16
N GLN A 58 6.57 7.02 6.88
CA GLN A 58 6.72 7.15 8.33
C GLN A 58 5.39 7.08 9.07
N TYR A 59 4.29 7.49 8.42
CA TYR A 59 2.96 7.55 9.02
C TYR A 59 1.91 6.98 8.07
N LEU A 60 1.21 5.93 8.52
CA LEU A 60 0.09 5.32 7.82
C LEU A 60 -1.16 5.35 8.71
N GLU A 61 -2.21 6.01 8.25
CA GLU A 61 -3.53 6.01 8.89
C GLU A 61 -4.59 5.53 7.91
N ILE A 62 -5.39 4.56 8.34
CA ILE A 62 -6.49 4.00 7.55
C ILE A 62 -7.73 3.97 8.44
N GLY A 63 -8.73 4.77 8.09
CA GLY A 63 -9.94 4.97 8.86
C GLY A 63 -11.22 4.76 8.04
N ASN A 64 -12.26 4.19 8.65
CA ASN A 64 -13.61 4.15 8.07
C ASN A 64 -13.68 3.55 6.65
N CYS A 65 -12.92 2.50 6.35
CA CYS A 65 -12.94 1.81 5.06
C CYS A 65 -13.66 0.46 5.20
N LEU A 66 -15.00 0.47 5.07
CA LEU A 66 -15.87 -0.65 5.49
C LEU A 66 -15.70 -1.95 4.69
N ALA A 67 -15.23 -1.89 3.44
CA ALA A 67 -14.97 -3.07 2.62
C ALA A 67 -13.53 -3.58 2.69
N MET A 68 -12.65 -2.94 3.46
CA MET A 68 -11.23 -3.28 3.47
C MET A 68 -11.00 -4.65 4.11
N GLU A 69 -10.33 -5.53 3.39
CA GLU A 69 -10.03 -6.90 3.79
C GLU A 69 -8.55 -7.04 4.18
N GLU A 70 -7.66 -6.42 3.38
CA GLU A 70 -6.21 -6.51 3.56
C GLU A 70 -5.55 -5.15 3.29
N VAL A 71 -4.49 -4.78 3.99
CA VAL A 71 -3.78 -3.51 3.69
C VAL A 71 -2.93 -3.64 2.45
N VAL A 72 -2.17 -4.74 2.33
CA VAL A 72 -1.29 -5.05 1.20
C VAL A 72 -1.66 -6.42 0.65
N VAL A 73 -1.84 -6.51 -0.67
CA VAL A 73 -2.07 -7.79 -1.36
C VAL A 73 -0.99 -8.05 -2.41
N LYS A 74 -0.66 -9.32 -2.63
CA LYS A 74 0.19 -9.72 -3.76
C LYS A 74 -0.51 -9.43 -5.08
N GLU A 75 0.24 -8.97 -6.08
CA GLU A 75 -0.28 -8.90 -7.43
C GLU A 75 -0.62 -10.31 -7.93
N GLU A 76 -1.86 -10.53 -8.36
CA GLU A 76 -2.17 -11.69 -9.19
C GLU A 76 -1.39 -11.53 -10.49
N LYS A 77 -0.43 -12.45 -10.73
CA LYS A 77 0.41 -12.46 -11.93
C LYS A 77 -0.49 -12.45 -13.17
N LYS A 78 -0.69 -11.29 -13.80
CA LYS A 78 -1.08 -11.27 -15.20
C LYS A 78 0.06 -11.94 -15.96
N VAL A 79 -0.25 -13.06 -16.60
CA VAL A 79 0.67 -13.89 -17.39
C VAL A 79 1.39 -13.01 -18.42
N VAL A 80 2.51 -12.42 -18.00
CA VAL A 80 3.49 -11.83 -18.90
C VAL A 80 4.71 -12.69 -18.71
N MET A 81 5.06 -13.39 -19.78
CA MET A 81 6.15 -14.35 -19.87
C MET A 81 7.47 -13.67 -19.47
N LYS A 82 7.81 -13.69 -18.19
CA LYS A 82 9.17 -13.67 -17.68
C LYS A 82 9.27 -14.86 -16.77
N GLU A 83 10.20 -15.75 -17.08
CA GLU A 83 10.58 -16.87 -16.23
C GLU A 83 11.14 -16.30 -14.93
N GLU A 84 10.27 -16.07 -13.95
CA GLU A 84 10.65 -15.68 -12.60
C GLU A 84 10.53 -16.92 -11.71
N ASN A 85 11.65 -17.30 -11.10
CA ASN A 85 11.77 -18.49 -10.25
C ASN A 85 10.88 -18.34 -9.01
N GLU A 86 10.11 -19.38 -8.67
CA GLU A 86 9.29 -19.45 -7.44
C GLU A 86 10.12 -19.15 -6.18
N ALA A 87 11.40 -19.51 -6.19
CA ALA A 87 12.35 -19.20 -5.12
C ALA A 87 12.64 -17.70 -4.94
N GLU A 88 12.51 -16.86 -5.97
CA GLU A 88 12.64 -15.40 -5.84
C GLU A 88 11.40 -14.77 -5.21
N ASP A 89 10.21 -15.27 -5.51
CA ASP A 89 8.96 -14.83 -4.86
C ASP A 89 8.95 -15.20 -3.38
N GLU A 90 9.46 -16.38 -3.00
CA GLU A 90 9.64 -16.76 -1.59
C GLU A 90 10.64 -15.86 -0.88
N ARG A 91 11.78 -15.53 -1.50
CA ARG A 91 12.75 -14.58 -0.92
C ARG A 91 12.14 -13.19 -0.72
N ARG A 92 11.32 -12.77 -1.69
CA ARG A 92 10.60 -11.49 -1.71
C ARG A 92 9.50 -11.40 -0.65
N MET A 93 8.93 -12.52 -0.20
CA MET A 93 7.96 -12.54 0.91
C MET A 93 8.55 -12.14 2.26
N ASN A 94 9.87 -12.30 2.45
CA ASN A 94 10.55 -11.94 3.68
C ASN A 94 11.04 -10.48 3.72
N GLU A 95 10.68 -9.67 2.73
CA GLU A 95 11.04 -8.26 2.72
C GLU A 95 10.22 -7.46 3.74
N ILE A 96 10.91 -6.59 4.48
CA ILE A 96 10.27 -5.64 5.39
C ILE A 96 9.54 -4.60 4.56
N LEU A 97 8.22 -4.51 4.73
CA LEU A 97 7.42 -3.43 4.17
C LEU A 97 7.50 -2.20 5.07
N PHE A 98 7.61 -1.02 4.46
CA PHE A 98 7.65 0.28 5.13
C PHE A 98 8.74 0.36 6.23
N PRO A 99 10.03 0.26 5.86
CA PRO A 99 11.13 0.16 6.83
C PRO A 99 11.29 1.37 7.76
N GLN A 100 10.66 2.51 7.44
CA GLN A 100 10.66 3.73 8.24
C GLN A 100 9.34 4.02 8.97
N LEU A 101 8.38 3.09 8.94
CA LEU A 101 7.06 3.31 9.52
C LEU A 101 7.16 3.43 11.04
N GLY A 102 7.00 4.65 11.55
CA GLY A 102 7.00 4.95 12.98
C GLY A 102 5.60 5.03 13.58
N HIS A 103 4.57 5.18 12.73
CA HIS A 103 3.18 5.28 13.16
C HIS A 103 2.25 4.52 12.22
N LEU A 104 1.42 3.65 12.81
CA LEU A 104 0.36 2.91 12.14
C LEU A 104 -0.94 3.08 12.93
N GLU A 105 -1.97 3.60 12.28
CA GLU A 105 -3.32 3.72 12.83
C GLU A 105 -4.32 3.04 11.89
N LEU A 106 -5.13 2.14 12.46
CA LEU A 106 -6.16 1.38 11.78
C LEU A 106 -7.45 1.54 12.59
N ASP A 107 -8.42 2.28 12.06
CA ASP A 107 -9.66 2.62 12.76
C ASP A 107 -10.91 2.27 11.93
N ASN A 108 -11.90 1.67 12.59
CA ASN A 108 -13.17 1.29 11.99
C ASN A 108 -13.04 0.53 10.64
N LEU A 109 -12.33 -0.59 10.66
CA LEU A 109 -12.09 -1.49 9.52
C LEU A 109 -12.72 -2.87 9.78
N PRO A 110 -14.06 -3.00 9.75
CA PRO A 110 -14.77 -4.18 10.25
C PRO A 110 -14.52 -5.48 9.46
N LYS A 111 -13.99 -5.38 8.23
CA LYS A 111 -13.64 -6.54 7.39
C LYS A 111 -12.14 -6.81 7.34
N LEU A 112 -11.31 -5.98 7.97
CA LEU A 112 -9.86 -6.14 7.91
C LEU A 112 -9.46 -7.36 8.72
N TRP A 113 -8.84 -8.32 8.06
CA TRP A 113 -8.45 -9.59 8.67
C TRP A 113 -6.95 -9.87 8.55
N SER A 114 -6.25 -9.18 7.65
CA SER A 114 -4.78 -9.25 7.52
C SER A 114 -4.18 -7.88 7.18
N PHE A 115 -2.93 -7.68 7.57
CA PHE A 115 -2.15 -6.54 7.10
C PHE A 115 -1.45 -6.86 5.76
N PHE A 116 -0.88 -8.06 5.63
CA PHE A 116 -0.15 -8.53 4.44
C PHE A 116 -0.12 -10.07 4.41
N GLN A 117 -0.27 -10.69 3.23
CA GLN A 117 -0.14 -12.14 3.00
C GLN A 117 0.75 -12.51 1.80
#